data_AF-A0AAU9NJP4-F1
#
_entry.id   AF-A0AAU9NJP4-F1
#
_cell.length_a   1.000
_cell.length_b   1.000
_cell.length_c   1.000
_cell.angle_alpha   90.00
_cell.angle_beta   90.00
_cell.angle_gamma   90.00
#
_symmetry.space_group_name_H-M   'P 1'
#
loop_
_entity.id
_entity.type
_entity.pdbx_description
1 polymer ?
#
loop_
_entity_poly.entity_id
_entity_poly.type
_entity_poly.pdbx_seq_one_letter_code
_entity_poly.pdbx_strand_id
1 'polypeptide(L)'
;MVTWSIALAIGLALGTCTLAFTSSAMAPQKCLFIWHASGFLMSVIWTYITAEELVSLLESLGTIIGMNPSVLGLTILAWGNSLGDLTSNVAMTMHDGPDGAQIAITGCYAGPVFNIFVGLGFSFVIACWSDYPVPYMVPGNPHLCETVGFMICGLLWALVVLTKREMQLDRTLAVGLLAIYFCFLFVKVARVVGLIDVSVYNPLKTL
;
A
#
# COMPACT_ATOMS: atom_id res chain seq x y z
N MET A 1 8.24 0.04 25.11
CA MET A 1 9.57 0.68 25.07
C MET A 1 10.72 -0.34 25.08
N VAL A 2 10.73 -1.35 25.96
CA VAL A 2 11.83 -2.33 26.05
C VAL A 2 12.00 -3.19 24.78
N THR A 3 10.91 -3.63 24.16
CA THR A 3 10.95 -4.40 22.90
C THR A 3 11.54 -3.60 21.73
N TRP A 4 11.24 -2.31 21.65
CA TRP A 4 11.73 -1.39 20.61
C TRP A 4 13.22 -1.10 20.75
N SER A 5 13.70 -0.91 21.98
CA SER A 5 15.14 -0.75 22.25
C SER A 5 15.94 -2.01 21.92
N ILE A 6 15.36 -3.20 22.13
CA ILE A 6 15.99 -4.48 21.77
C ILE A 6 16.07 -4.65 20.26
N ALA A 7 15.00 -4.32 19.51
CA ALA A 7 15.00 -4.40 18.06
C ALA A 7 16.01 -3.42 17.42
N LEU A 8 16.09 -2.19 17.93
CA LEU A 8 17.07 -1.20 17.52
C LEU A 8 18.51 -1.66 17.84
N ALA A 9 18.73 -2.22 19.03
CA ALA A 9 20.03 -2.73 19.44
C ALA A 9 20.47 -3.94 18.60
N ILE A 10 19.56 -4.85 18.25
CA ILE A 10 19.82 -6.00 17.38
C ILE A 10 20.12 -5.51 15.95
N GLY A 11 19.35 -4.55 15.43
CA GLY A 11 19.57 -3.95 14.12
C GLY A 11 20.92 -3.21 14.02
N LEU A 12 21.27 -2.43 15.05
CA LEU A 12 22.58 -1.77 15.14
C LEU A 12 23.72 -2.76 15.32
N ALA A 13 23.56 -3.80 16.14
CA ALA A 13 24.56 -4.84 16.33
C ALA A 13 24.82 -5.64 15.04
N LEU A 14 23.77 -6.00 14.29
CA LEU A 14 23.91 -6.73 13.03
C LEU A 14 24.38 -5.82 11.89
N GLY A 15 23.97 -4.55 11.88
CA GLY A 15 24.48 -3.53 10.95
C GLY A 15 25.97 -3.22 11.19
N THR A 16 26.39 -3.08 12.44
CA THR A 16 27.81 -2.89 12.77
C THR A 16 28.64 -4.15 12.52
N CYS A 17 28.08 -5.34 12.77
CA CYS A 17 28.74 -6.60 12.46
C CYS A 17 28.91 -6.78 10.94
N THR A 18 27.90 -6.45 10.14
CA THR A 18 28.03 -6.48 8.67
C THR A 18 29.02 -5.45 8.15
N LEU A 19 29.09 -4.23 8.71
CA LEU A 19 30.12 -3.24 8.36
C LEU A 19 31.53 -3.67 8.80
N ALA A 20 31.66 -4.33 9.95
CA ALA A 20 32.95 -4.80 10.47
C ALA A 20 33.48 -6.04 9.71
N PHE A 21 32.59 -6.92 9.24
CA PHE A 21 32.95 -8.08 8.43
C PHE A 21 32.97 -7.79 6.91
N THR A 22 32.37 -6.68 6.46
CA THR A 22 32.45 -6.21 5.06
C THR A 22 33.65 -5.27 4.90
N SER A 23 34.84 -5.85 4.72
CA SER A 23 35.99 -5.10 4.24
C SER A 23 35.75 -4.72 2.77
N SER A 24 35.82 -3.42 2.45
CA SER A 24 35.58 -2.82 1.12
C SER A 24 36.44 -3.35 -0.04
N ALA A 25 37.26 -4.39 0.20
CA ALA A 25 38.23 -4.95 -0.74
C ALA A 25 37.89 -6.36 -1.26
N MET A 26 36.90 -7.07 -0.70
CA MET A 26 36.56 -8.43 -1.18
C MET A 26 35.08 -8.74 -0.96
N ALA A 27 34.31 -8.85 -2.04
CA ALA A 27 32.96 -9.40 -1.99
C ALA A 27 33.04 -10.86 -1.47
N PRO A 28 32.23 -11.25 -0.46
CA PRO A 28 32.24 -12.62 0.04
C PRO A 28 31.76 -13.58 -1.06
N GLN A 29 32.70 -14.21 -1.76
CA GLN A 29 32.42 -15.15 -2.86
C GLN A 29 31.87 -16.50 -2.39
N LYS A 30 31.85 -16.75 -1.06
CA LYS A 30 31.28 -17.96 -0.47
C LYS A 30 30.03 -17.58 0.34
N CYS A 31 28.94 -18.32 0.15
CA CYS A 31 27.63 -18.10 0.77
C CYS A 31 26.90 -16.81 0.34
N LEU A 32 27.01 -16.45 -0.94
CA LEU A 32 26.32 -15.31 -1.57
C LEU A 32 24.80 -15.35 -1.33
N PHE A 33 24.19 -16.54 -1.38
CA PHE A 33 22.76 -16.72 -1.08
C PHE A 33 22.41 -16.38 0.37
N ILE A 34 23.24 -16.80 1.35
CA ILE A 34 23.01 -16.51 2.77
C ILE A 34 23.11 -15.01 3.02
N TRP A 35 24.05 -14.33 2.37
CA TRP A 35 24.21 -12.88 2.48
C TRP A 35 22.99 -12.11 1.94
N HIS A 36 22.49 -12.50 0.77
CA HIS A 36 21.29 -11.89 0.19
C HIS A 36 20.04 -12.22 1.03
N ALA A 37 19.93 -13.44 1.54
CA ALA A 37 18.85 -13.86 2.42
C ALA A 37 18.87 -13.09 3.76
N SER A 38 20.06 -12.86 4.35
CA SER A 38 20.17 -12.06 5.58
C SER A 38 19.85 -10.59 5.33
N GLY A 39 20.30 -10.01 4.21
CA GLY A 39 19.94 -8.63 3.84
C GLY A 39 18.45 -8.47 3.61
N PHE A 40 17.84 -9.44 2.92
CA PHE A 40 16.39 -9.47 2.71
C PHE A 40 15.62 -9.57 4.03
N LEU A 41 16.01 -10.50 4.91
CA LEU A 41 15.36 -10.67 6.22
C LEU A 41 15.49 -9.40 7.08
N MET A 42 16.66 -8.76 7.07
CA MET A 42 16.88 -7.48 7.76
C MET A 42 15.99 -6.38 7.21
N SER A 43 15.85 -6.28 5.89
CA SER A 43 14.94 -5.32 5.27
C SER A 43 13.49 -5.56 5.70
N VAL A 44 13.02 -6.81 5.70
CA VAL A 44 11.65 -7.15 6.11
C VAL A 44 11.40 -6.76 7.56
N ILE A 45 12.33 -7.10 8.47
CA ILE A 45 12.22 -6.75 9.90
C ILE A 45 12.18 -5.23 10.07
N TRP A 46 13.05 -4.50 9.39
CA TRP A 46 13.12 -3.05 9.51
C TRP A 46 11.86 -2.36 8.95
N THR A 47 11.35 -2.83 7.81
CA THR A 47 10.09 -2.37 7.25
C THR A 47 8.92 -2.62 8.22
N TYR A 48 8.87 -3.79 8.86
CA TYR A 48 7.83 -4.11 9.85
C TYR A 48 7.90 -3.16 11.06
N ILE A 49 9.09 -2.98 11.64
CA ILE A 49 9.30 -2.06 12.79
C ILE A 49 8.89 -0.64 12.41
N THR A 50 9.31 -0.18 11.24
CA THR A 50 9.01 1.19 10.76
C THR A 50 7.51 1.38 10.52
N ALA A 51 6.82 0.37 9.97
CA ALA A 51 5.39 0.43 9.70
C ALA A 51 4.57 0.51 11.00
N GLU A 52 4.91 -0.30 12.01
CA GLU A 52 4.24 -0.27 13.31
C GLU A 52 4.40 1.09 14.03
N GLU A 53 5.63 1.63 14.07
CA GLU A 53 5.89 2.94 14.66
C GLU A 53 5.12 4.04 13.92
N LEU A 54 5.09 3.98 12.58
CA LEU A 54 4.33 4.92 11.77
C LEU A 54 2.83 4.86 12.08
N VAL A 55 2.23 3.67 12.21
CA VAL A 55 0.82 3.50 12.57
C VAL A 55 0.53 4.04 13.97
N SER A 56 1.39 3.74 14.95
CA SER A 56 1.27 4.25 16.33
C SER A 56 1.31 5.78 16.39
N LEU A 57 2.23 6.40 15.62
CA LEU A 57 2.29 7.85 15.50
C LEU A 57 1.04 8.44 14.86
N LEU A 58 0.50 7.78 13.83
CA LEU A 58 -0.75 8.21 13.19
C LEU A 58 -1.95 8.10 14.14
N GLU A 59 -2.02 7.07 14.97
CA GLU A 59 -3.08 6.91 15.98
C GLU A 59 -3.01 8.02 17.03
N SER A 60 -1.80 8.33 17.50
CA SER A 60 -1.55 9.46 18.41
C SER A 60 -1.94 10.79 17.78
N LEU A 61 -1.53 11.04 16.53
CA LEU A 61 -1.93 12.24 15.78
C LEU A 61 -3.43 12.33 15.55
N GLY A 62 -4.09 11.20 15.25
CA GLY A 62 -5.55 11.13 15.12
C GLY A 62 -6.26 11.53 16.40
N THR A 63 -5.74 11.08 17.55
CA THR A 63 -6.27 11.45 18.87
C THR A 63 -6.10 12.94 19.16
N ILE A 64 -4.97 13.55 18.78
CA ILE A 64 -4.71 14.99 18.98
C ILE A 64 -5.59 15.85 18.08
N ILE A 65 -5.75 15.47 16.81
CA ILE A 65 -6.50 16.22 15.80
C ILE A 65 -8.02 15.96 15.92
N GLY A 66 -8.44 14.96 16.70
CA GLY A 66 -9.84 14.55 16.82
C GLY A 66 -10.39 13.82 15.59
N MET A 67 -9.50 13.26 14.76
CA MET A 67 -9.85 12.54 13.54
C MET A 67 -9.65 11.04 13.73
N ASN A 68 -10.52 10.23 13.10
CA ASN A 68 -10.42 8.77 13.18
C ASN A 68 -9.10 8.28 12.54
N PRO A 69 -8.27 7.49 13.26
CA PRO A 69 -7.02 6.93 12.73
C PRO A 69 -7.18 6.18 11.40
N SER A 70 -8.33 5.52 11.16
CA SER A 70 -8.61 4.83 9.91
C SER A 70 -8.63 5.77 8.70
N VAL A 71 -9.05 7.02 8.88
CA VAL A 71 -9.07 8.03 7.82
C VAL A 71 -7.64 8.49 7.49
N LEU A 72 -6.83 8.73 8.51
CA LEU A 72 -5.42 9.10 8.34
C LEU A 72 -4.65 7.95 7.67
N GLY A 73 -4.95 6.70 8.03
CA GLY A 73 -4.41 5.52 7.36
C GLY A 73 -4.83 5.42 5.89
N LEU A 74 -6.11 5.64 5.58
CA LEU A 74 -6.62 5.61 4.21
C LEU A 74 -6.09 6.74 3.31
N THR A 75 -5.54 7.81 3.88
CA THR A 75 -5.07 8.98 3.15
C THR A 75 -3.55 9.11 3.21
N ILE A 76 -3.00 9.45 4.37
CA ILE A 76 -1.56 9.73 4.55
C ILE A 76 -0.72 8.47 4.33
N LEU A 77 -1.09 7.31 4.92
CA LEU A 77 -0.33 6.08 4.68
C LEU A 77 -0.47 5.60 3.24
N ALA A 78 -1.69 5.66 2.68
CA ALA A 78 -1.92 5.28 1.30
C ALA A 78 -1.11 6.14 0.31
N TRP A 79 -1.09 7.46 0.52
CA TRP A 79 -0.26 8.37 -0.27
C TRP A 79 1.22 8.10 -0.07
N GLY A 80 1.67 7.92 1.18
CA GLY A 80 3.07 7.63 1.50
C GLY A 80 3.57 6.38 0.77
N ASN A 81 2.75 5.33 0.71
CA ASN A 81 3.08 4.10 0.00
C ASN A 81 3.21 4.33 -1.52
N SER A 82 2.28 5.06 -2.13
CA SER A 82 2.29 5.29 -3.59
C SER A 82 3.18 6.44 -4.08
N LEU A 83 3.67 7.32 -3.19
CA LEU A 83 4.56 8.42 -3.57
C LEU A 83 5.92 7.92 -4.05
N GLY A 84 6.49 6.90 -3.40
CA GLY A 84 7.75 6.28 -3.83
C GLY A 84 7.63 5.63 -5.21
N ASP A 85 6.52 4.92 -5.44
CA ASP A 85 6.17 4.36 -6.74
C ASP A 85 6.04 5.46 -7.79
N LEU A 86 5.35 6.57 -7.47
CA LEU A 86 5.20 7.71 -8.39
C LEU A 86 6.56 8.29 -8.79
N THR A 87 7.45 8.54 -7.83
CA THR A 87 8.79 9.08 -8.14
C THR A 87 9.62 8.13 -8.98
N SER A 88 9.55 6.82 -8.70
CA SER A 88 10.29 5.81 -9.45
C SER A 88 9.75 5.68 -10.88
N ASN A 89 8.43 5.61 -11.05
CA ASN A 89 7.79 5.52 -12.35
C ASN A 89 8.06 6.77 -13.22
N VAL A 90 8.02 7.96 -12.62
CA VAL A 90 8.39 9.20 -13.32
C VAL A 90 9.85 9.15 -13.77
N ALA A 91 10.77 8.76 -12.89
CA ALA A 91 12.20 8.62 -13.24
C ALA A 91 12.42 7.65 -14.40
N MET A 92 11.80 6.46 -14.35
CA MET A 92 11.88 5.44 -15.42
C MET A 92 11.35 5.99 -16.75
N THR A 93 10.21 6.68 -16.74
CA THR A 93 9.64 7.26 -17.97
C THR A 93 10.47 8.41 -18.56
N MET A 94 11.20 9.14 -17.71
CA MET A 94 12.07 10.24 -18.15
C MET A 94 13.41 9.75 -18.71
N HIS A 95 13.97 8.67 -18.15
CA HIS A 95 15.29 8.17 -18.52
C HIS A 95 15.27 7.07 -19.60
N ASP A 96 14.26 6.19 -19.58
CA ASP A 96 14.20 5.00 -20.45
C ASP A 96 13.17 5.12 -21.59
N GLY A 97 12.62 6.32 -21.81
CA GLY A 97 11.73 6.63 -22.94
C GLY A 97 10.47 5.75 -22.99
N PRO A 98 10.01 5.31 -24.19
CA PRO A 98 8.78 4.53 -24.34
C PRO A 98 8.83 3.15 -23.69
N ASP A 99 10.01 2.52 -23.63
CA ASP A 99 10.21 1.22 -22.96
C ASP A 99 10.09 1.37 -21.43
N GLY A 100 10.63 2.46 -20.89
CA GLY A 100 10.47 2.85 -19.48
C GLY A 100 9.01 3.06 -19.08
N ALA A 101 8.20 3.64 -19.96
CA ALA A 101 6.78 3.83 -19.72
C ALA A 101 6.03 2.49 -19.58
N GLN A 102 6.33 1.51 -20.44
CA GLN A 102 5.72 0.19 -20.34
C GLN A 102 6.07 -0.53 -19.03
N ILE A 103 7.33 -0.42 -18.59
CA ILE A 103 7.79 -1.00 -17.32
C ILE A 103 7.09 -0.31 -16.14
N ALA A 104 7.00 1.01 -16.15
CA ALA A 104 6.34 1.79 -15.09
C ALA A 104 4.86 1.42 -14.94
N ILE A 105 4.12 1.27 -16.05
CA ILE A 105 2.71 0.85 -16.01
C ILE A 105 2.57 -0.56 -15.46
N THR A 106 3.44 -1.46 -15.93
CA THR A 106 3.45 -2.85 -15.46
C THR A 106 3.67 -2.89 -13.95
N GLY A 107 4.62 -2.10 -13.43
CA GLY A 107 4.87 -1.96 -11.99
C GLY A 107 3.67 -1.39 -11.23
N CYS A 108 3.07 -0.31 -11.72
CA CYS A 108 1.87 0.33 -11.13
C CYS A 108 0.69 -0.62 -10.98
N TYR A 109 0.51 -1.58 -11.89
CA TYR A 109 -0.57 -2.57 -11.80
C TYR A 109 -0.14 -3.81 -11.01
N ALA A 110 1.07 -4.32 -11.26
CA ALA A 110 1.56 -5.55 -10.63
C ALA A 110 1.67 -5.42 -9.10
N GLY A 111 2.12 -4.27 -8.59
CA GLY A 111 2.28 -4.03 -7.15
C GLY A 111 0.96 -4.15 -6.38
N PRO A 112 -0.06 -3.32 -6.68
CA PRO A 112 -1.37 -3.41 -6.04
C PRO A 112 -2.06 -4.77 -6.23
N VAL A 113 -1.94 -5.37 -7.42
CA VAL A 113 -2.51 -6.71 -7.70
C VAL A 113 -1.86 -7.77 -6.81
N PHE A 114 -0.53 -7.75 -6.66
CA PHE A 114 0.20 -8.64 -5.76
C PHE A 114 -0.21 -8.43 -4.30
N ASN A 115 -0.33 -7.17 -3.86
CA ASN A 115 -0.76 -6.84 -2.50
C ASN A 115 -2.19 -7.35 -2.19
N ILE A 116 -3.10 -7.32 -3.16
CA ILE A 116 -4.46 -7.84 -2.97
C ILE A 116 -4.44 -9.38 -2.94
N PHE A 117 -3.79 -10.04 -3.91
CA PHE A 117 -3.83 -11.50 -3.96
C PHE A 117 -3.03 -12.15 -2.85
N VAL A 118 -1.78 -11.72 -2.65
CA VAL A 118 -0.88 -12.31 -1.66
C VAL A 118 -1.08 -11.68 -0.31
N GLY A 119 -1.10 -10.35 -0.21
CA GLY A 119 -1.25 -9.67 1.07
C GLY A 119 -2.63 -9.92 1.69
N LEU A 120 -3.69 -9.46 1.03
CA LEU A 120 -5.06 -9.60 1.54
C LEU A 120 -5.55 -11.05 1.49
N GLY A 121 -5.35 -11.74 0.36
CA GLY A 121 -5.84 -13.11 0.16
C GLY A 121 -5.22 -14.11 1.12
N PHE A 122 -3.90 -14.12 1.29
CA PHE A 122 -3.23 -15.04 2.23
C PHE A 122 -3.58 -14.71 3.68
N SER A 123 -3.69 -13.42 4.03
CA SER A 123 -4.13 -13.00 5.38
C SER A 123 -5.52 -13.52 5.71
N PHE A 124 -6.46 -13.47 4.76
CA PHE A 124 -7.80 -14.06 4.96
C PHE A 124 -7.77 -15.58 5.13
N VAL A 125 -6.92 -16.28 4.38
CA VAL A 125 -6.76 -17.74 4.54
C VAL A 125 -6.27 -18.07 5.95
N ILE A 126 -5.26 -17.35 6.45
CA ILE A 126 -4.75 -17.54 7.82
C ILE A 126 -5.82 -17.22 8.86
N ALA A 127 -6.55 -16.10 8.69
CA ALA A 127 -7.61 -15.70 9.62
C ALA A 127 -8.73 -16.76 9.69
N CYS A 128 -9.22 -17.22 8.54
CA CYS A 128 -10.25 -18.27 8.47
C CYS A 128 -9.75 -19.61 9.03
N TRP A 129 -8.46 -19.92 8.88
CA TRP A 129 -7.87 -21.11 9.50
C TRP A 129 -7.84 -21.00 11.02
N SER A 130 -7.45 -19.84 11.55
CA SER A 130 -7.32 -19.60 13.00
C SER A 130 -8.67 -19.59 13.72
N ASP A 131 -9.72 -19.05 13.09
CA ASP A 131 -11.05 -18.89 13.69
C ASP A 131 -12.04 -20.01 13.32
N TYR A 132 -11.58 -21.08 12.68
CA TYR A 132 -12.41 -22.23 12.34
C TYR A 132 -13.06 -22.83 13.60
N PRO A 133 -14.39 -23.07 13.65
CA PRO A 133 -15.37 -23.13 12.55
C PRO A 133 -16.29 -21.91 12.41
N VAL A 134 -16.00 -20.79 13.07
CA VAL A 134 -16.88 -19.61 13.04
C VAL A 134 -16.67 -18.85 11.73
N PRO A 135 -17.72 -18.53 10.95
CA PRO A 135 -17.57 -17.76 9.72
C PRO A 135 -17.06 -16.36 10.04
N TYR A 136 -15.97 -15.95 9.37
CA TYR A 136 -15.40 -14.61 9.50
C TYR A 136 -16.38 -13.58 8.93
N MET A 137 -17.02 -12.81 9.81
CA MET A 137 -17.96 -11.76 9.44
C MET A 137 -17.18 -10.53 8.97
N VAL A 138 -17.07 -10.34 7.65
CA VAL A 138 -16.52 -9.11 7.08
C VAL A 138 -17.40 -7.94 7.51
N PRO A 139 -16.87 -6.94 8.25
CA PRO A 139 -17.64 -5.78 8.64
C PRO A 139 -18.18 -5.08 7.39
N GLY A 140 -19.51 -5.04 7.25
CA GLY A 140 -20.20 -4.38 6.14
C GLY A 140 -20.07 -2.87 6.24
N ASN A 141 -18.86 -2.35 6.02
CA ASN A 141 -18.60 -0.92 6.02
C ASN A 141 -18.99 -0.35 4.65
N PRO A 142 -20.01 0.53 4.56
CA PRO A 142 -20.44 1.14 3.30
C PRO A 142 -19.30 1.91 2.60
N HIS A 143 -18.29 2.36 3.37
CA HIS A 143 -17.08 2.99 2.86
C HIS A 143 -16.17 2.05 2.05
N LEU A 144 -16.16 0.75 2.37
CA LEU A 144 -15.39 -0.25 1.62
C LEU A 144 -16.01 -0.46 0.24
N CYS A 145 -17.34 -0.60 0.18
CA CYS A 145 -18.08 -0.77 -1.08
C CYS A 145 -17.86 0.42 -2.02
N GLU A 146 -17.89 1.65 -1.48
CA GLU A 146 -17.56 2.86 -2.24
C GLU A 146 -16.13 2.81 -2.79
N THR A 147 -15.12 2.51 -1.97
CA THR A 147 -13.71 2.46 -2.43
C THR A 147 -13.50 1.39 -3.50
N VAL A 148 -14.07 0.19 -3.32
CA VAL A 148 -14.02 -0.88 -4.31
C VAL A 148 -14.76 -0.48 -5.59
N GLY A 149 -15.89 0.20 -5.48
CA GLY A 149 -16.62 0.74 -6.63
C GLY A 149 -15.80 1.69 -7.48
N PHE A 150 -15.14 2.68 -6.85
CA PHE A 150 -14.24 3.60 -7.56
C PHE A 150 -13.04 2.89 -8.19
N MET A 151 -12.47 1.89 -7.51
CA MET A 151 -11.41 1.05 -8.06
C MET A 151 -11.86 0.31 -9.33
N ILE A 152 -13.04 -0.33 -9.29
CA ILE A 152 -13.61 -1.03 -10.45
C ILE A 152 -13.90 -0.04 -11.59
N CYS A 153 -14.47 1.12 -11.30
CA CYS A 153 -14.72 2.17 -12.30
C CYS A 153 -13.42 2.61 -12.99
N GLY A 154 -12.34 2.82 -12.23
CA GLY A 154 -11.01 3.14 -12.77
C GLY A 154 -10.48 2.04 -13.68
N LEU A 155 -10.62 0.78 -13.26
CA LEU A 155 -10.18 -0.39 -14.03
C LEU A 155 -10.98 -0.56 -15.33
N LEU A 156 -12.30 -0.39 -15.27
CA LEU A 156 -13.19 -0.44 -16.43
C LEU A 156 -12.90 0.70 -17.41
N TRP A 157 -12.68 1.92 -16.89
CA TRP A 157 -12.26 3.04 -17.73
C TRP A 157 -10.94 2.75 -18.45
N ALA A 158 -9.96 2.24 -17.72
CA ALA A 158 -8.68 1.85 -18.31
C ALA A 158 -8.87 0.79 -19.40
N LEU A 159 -9.65 -0.26 -19.12
CA LEU A 159 -9.94 -1.33 -20.07
C LEU A 159 -10.62 -0.81 -21.35
N VAL A 160 -11.64 0.03 -21.23
CA VAL A 160 -12.38 0.58 -22.38
C VAL A 160 -11.52 1.51 -23.23
N VAL A 161 -10.72 2.39 -22.60
CA VAL A 161 -9.86 3.32 -23.34
C VAL A 161 -8.71 2.58 -24.03
N LEU A 162 -8.09 1.61 -23.33
CA LEU A 162 -6.94 0.88 -23.85
C LEU A 162 -7.32 -0.06 -25.00
N THR A 163 -8.49 -0.72 -24.93
CA THR A 163 -9.01 -1.56 -26.03
C THR A 163 -9.38 -0.75 -27.27
N LYS A 164 -9.88 0.48 -27.11
CA LYS A 164 -10.22 1.37 -28.24
C LYS A 164 -9.02 2.05 -28.90
N ARG A 165 -7.85 2.03 -28.26
CA ARG A 165 -6.64 2.76 -28.67
C ARG A 165 -5.49 1.81 -29.06
N GLU A 166 -5.80 0.57 -29.45
CA GLU A 166 -4.81 -0.44 -29.86
C GLU A 166 -3.68 -0.65 -28.83
N MET A 167 -4.00 -0.61 -27.53
CA MET A 167 -3.03 -0.74 -26.42
C MET A 167 -1.97 0.38 -26.35
N GLN A 168 -2.17 1.50 -27.04
CA GLN A 168 -1.28 2.66 -26.91
C GLN A 168 -1.64 3.51 -25.70
N LEU A 169 -0.62 3.91 -24.94
CA LEU A 169 -0.80 4.82 -23.82
C LEU A 169 -0.95 6.25 -24.31
N ASP A 170 -2.18 6.77 -24.19
CA ASP A 170 -2.52 8.11 -24.63
C ASP A 170 -2.89 9.01 -23.42
N ARG A 171 -2.77 10.32 -23.59
CA ARG A 171 -3.12 11.33 -22.57
C ARG A 171 -4.57 11.20 -22.10
N THR A 172 -5.46 10.69 -22.96
CA THR A 172 -6.86 10.43 -22.61
C THR A 172 -7.00 9.42 -21.45
N LEU A 173 -6.17 8.38 -21.43
CA LEU A 173 -6.14 7.39 -20.35
C LEU A 173 -5.69 8.05 -19.05
N ALA A 174 -4.60 8.80 -19.10
CA ALA A 174 -4.03 9.49 -17.94
C ALA A 174 -4.99 10.52 -17.34
N VAL A 175 -5.56 11.40 -18.17
CA VAL A 175 -6.53 12.42 -17.72
C VAL A 175 -7.77 11.78 -17.11
N GLY A 176 -8.29 10.70 -17.72
CA GLY A 176 -9.46 10.00 -17.19
C GLY A 176 -9.19 9.31 -15.85
N LEU A 177 -8.06 8.61 -15.70
CA LEU A 177 -7.67 8.01 -14.41
C LEU A 177 -7.44 9.06 -13.33
N LEU A 178 -6.79 10.17 -13.67
CA LEU A 178 -6.56 11.29 -12.76
C LEU A 178 -7.88 11.95 -12.32
N ALA A 179 -8.84 12.11 -13.24
CA ALA A 179 -10.15 12.67 -12.95
C ALA A 179 -10.96 11.75 -12.01
N ILE A 180 -10.94 10.44 -12.24
CA ILE A 180 -11.58 9.44 -11.35
C ILE A 180 -10.94 9.50 -9.96
N TYR A 181 -9.61 9.58 -9.89
CA TYR A 181 -8.87 9.68 -8.63
C TYR A 181 -9.19 10.97 -7.86
N PHE A 182 -9.19 12.13 -8.52
CA PHE A 182 -9.56 13.39 -7.87
C PHE A 182 -11.02 13.42 -7.42
N CYS A 183 -11.93 12.84 -8.19
CA CYS A 183 -13.32 12.68 -7.79
C CYS A 183 -13.44 11.81 -6.53
N PHE A 184 -12.77 10.65 -6.51
CA PHE A 184 -12.71 9.77 -5.34
C PHE A 184 -12.15 10.49 -4.11
N LEU A 185 -11.03 11.19 -4.26
CA LEU A 185 -10.37 11.96 -3.20
C LEU A 185 -11.31 13.04 -2.66
N PHE A 186 -11.96 13.80 -3.54
CA PHE A 186 -12.93 14.82 -3.15
C PHE A 186 -14.09 14.23 -2.35
N VAL A 187 -14.69 13.13 -2.82
CA VAL A 187 -15.77 12.44 -2.09
C VAL A 187 -15.29 11.96 -0.72
N LYS A 188 -14.10 11.36 -0.64
CA LYS A 188 -13.52 10.89 0.63
C LYS A 188 -13.25 12.03 1.60
N VAL A 189 -12.66 13.13 1.14
CA VAL A 189 -12.41 14.31 1.99
C VAL A 189 -13.71 14.97 2.42
N ALA A 190 -14.68 15.15 1.52
CA ALA A 190 -15.99 15.72 1.85
C ALA A 190 -16.74 14.89 2.90
N ARG A 191 -16.62 13.55 2.84
CA ARG A 191 -17.15 12.64 3.87
C ARG A 191 -16.46 12.83 5.22
N VAL A 192 -15.12 12.88 5.22
CA VAL A 192 -14.32 13.03 6.44
C VAL A 192 -14.60 14.36 7.14
N VAL A 193 -14.82 15.42 6.37
CA VAL A 193 -15.20 16.75 6.87
C VAL A 193 -16.66 16.79 7.35
N GLY A 194 -17.45 15.73 7.13
CA GLY A 194 -18.84 15.63 7.58
C GLY A 194 -19.86 16.31 6.67
N LEU A 195 -19.50 16.64 5.42
CA LEU A 195 -20.42 17.28 4.45
C LEU A 195 -21.36 16.26 3.78
N ILE A 196 -21.00 14.98 3.77
CA ILE A 196 -21.76 13.90 3.16
C ILE A 196 -21.94 12.80 4.20
N ASP A 197 -22.90 13.00 5.10
CA ASP A 197 -23.43 11.94 5.94
C ASP A 197 -24.45 11.15 5.11
N VAL A 198 -23.98 10.15 4.35
CA VAL A 198 -24.90 9.10 3.93
C VAL A 198 -25.18 8.27 5.18
N SER A 199 -26.13 8.77 5.98
CA SER A 199 -27.05 7.94 6.73
C SER A 199 -27.61 6.93 5.73
N VAL A 200 -26.94 5.79 5.59
CA VAL A 200 -27.56 4.60 5.05
C VAL A 200 -28.63 4.29 6.08
N TYR A 201 -29.83 4.80 5.81
CA TYR A 201 -31.07 4.43 6.48
C TYR A 201 -31.06 2.91 6.51
N ASN A 202 -30.76 2.32 7.66
CA ASN A 202 -30.79 0.89 7.85
C ASN A 202 -32.27 0.53 8.07
N PRO A 203 -32.99 -0.02 7.08
CA PRO A 203 -34.40 -0.36 7.27
C PRO A 203 -34.58 -1.62 8.14
N LEU A 204 -33.50 -2.18 8.70
CA LEU A 204 -33.49 -3.41 9.50
C LEU A 204 -33.30 -3.18 11.01
N LYS A 205 -33.51 -1.95 11.52
CA LYS A 205 -33.55 -1.69 12.97
C LYS A 205 -34.98 -1.61 13.56
N THR A 206 -36.00 -2.00 12.80
CA THR A 206 -37.42 -1.99 13.20
C THR A 206 -38.14 -3.33 12.98
N LEU A 207 -37.43 -4.46 13.09
CA LEU A 207 -38.05 -5.77 13.25
C LEU A 207 -37.29 -6.59 14.29
#